data_AF-A0A954K0W0-F1
#
_entry.id   AF-A0A954K0W0-F1
#
_cell.length_a   1.000
_cell.length_b   1.000
_cell.length_c   1.000
_cell.angle_alpha   90.00
_cell.angle_beta   90.00
_cell.angle_gamma   90.00
#
_symmetry.space_group_name_H-M   'P 1'
#
loop_
_entity.id
_entity.type
_entity.pdbx_description
1 polymer ?
#
loop_
_entity_poly.entity_id
_entity_poly.type
_entity_poly.pdbx_seq_one_letter_code
_entity_poly.pdbx_strand_id
1 'polypeptide(L)'
;MKTDRKEPPTVSTGNGLKITLLSLHGLIRVHEPELGRDSDTGGQTRYVLELAEELGRRDEVREVELITRQVIDRRVDAQYAQLEERIGEKARLVRIPFGPKRYLRKESLWPYLELFIDQALVHFRK
;
A
#
# COMPACT_ATOMS: atom_id res chain seq x y z
N MET A 1 38.78 -6.07 22.62
CA MET A 1 37.62 -6.83 22.12
C MET A 1 36.99 -6.00 21.00
N LYS A 2 37.39 -6.22 19.74
CA LYS A 2 36.81 -5.50 18.59
C LYS A 2 35.49 -6.17 18.26
N THR A 3 34.41 -5.41 18.32
CA THR A 3 33.08 -5.86 17.90
C THR A 3 33.07 -5.97 16.38
N ASP A 4 33.03 -7.20 15.87
CA ASP A 4 32.74 -7.48 14.47
C ASP A 4 31.35 -6.94 14.15
N ARG A 5 31.29 -5.76 13.53
CA ARG A 5 30.09 -5.31 12.82
C ARG A 5 29.99 -6.20 11.58
N LYS A 6 29.12 -7.22 11.62
CA LYS A 6 28.69 -7.89 10.39
C LYS A 6 28.14 -6.82 9.45
N GLU A 7 28.79 -6.63 8.31
CA GLU A 7 28.24 -5.86 7.20
C GLU A 7 26.86 -6.45 6.84
N PRO A 8 25.87 -5.61 6.50
CA PRO A 8 24.57 -6.10 6.08
C PRO A 8 24.74 -7.02 4.87
N PRO A 9 23.96 -8.10 4.75
CA PRO A 9 24.08 -9.03 3.65
C PRO A 9 23.95 -8.29 2.32
N THR A 10 24.99 -8.36 1.49
CA THR A 10 25.01 -7.79 0.15
C THR A 10 23.94 -8.49 -0.68
N VAL A 11 22.83 -7.79 -0.91
CA VAL A 11 21.73 -8.26 -1.77
C VAL A 11 22.32 -8.47 -3.17
N SER A 12 22.27 -9.71 -3.65
CA SER A 12 22.87 -10.09 -4.94
C SER A 12 22.31 -9.24 -6.08
N THR A 13 23.21 -8.67 -6.87
CA THR A 13 22.97 -7.82 -8.04
C THR A 13 22.32 -8.59 -9.19
N GLY A 14 21.06 -8.98 -9.04
CA GLY A 14 20.31 -9.73 -10.06
C GLY A 14 18.85 -9.32 -10.22
N ASN A 15 18.23 -8.67 -9.24
CA ASN A 15 16.90 -8.07 -9.36
C ASN A 15 16.76 -7.00 -8.27
N GLY A 16 16.45 -5.76 -8.63
CA GLY A 16 16.25 -4.68 -7.67
C GLY A 16 15.17 -5.00 -6.63
N LEU A 17 15.13 -4.22 -5.54
CA LEU A 17 14.23 -4.45 -4.41
C LEU A 17 12.75 -4.34 -4.83
N LYS A 18 11.93 -5.30 -4.40
CA LYS A 18 10.47 -5.14 -4.38
C LYS A 18 10.06 -4.69 -2.98
N ILE A 19 9.45 -3.52 -2.89
CA ILE A 19 8.98 -2.93 -1.65
C ILE A 19 7.45 -2.98 -1.64
N THR A 20 6.87 -3.44 -0.54
CA THR A 20 5.42 -3.42 -0.36
C THR A 20 5.07 -2.64 0.90
N LEU A 21 4.28 -1.59 0.74
CA LEU A 21 3.76 -0.74 1.81
C LEU A 21 2.33 -1.17 2.12
N LEU A 22 2.02 -1.48 3.37
CA LEU A 22 0.66 -1.85 3.79
C LEU A 22 -0.03 -0.67 4.47
N SER A 23 -1.10 -0.16 3.85
CA SER A 23 -1.95 0.91 4.40
C SER A 23 -3.42 0.59 4.20
N LEU A 24 -3.99 -0.17 5.14
CA LEU A 24 -5.30 -0.83 4.97
C LEU A 24 -6.52 0.03 5.30
N HIS A 25 -6.32 1.13 6.02
CA HIS A 25 -7.39 2.07 6.40
C HIS A 25 -7.31 3.36 5.60
N GLY A 26 -8.33 4.20 5.78
CA GLY A 26 -8.45 5.46 5.04
C GLY A 26 -8.91 5.24 3.60
N LEU A 27 -9.08 6.36 2.89
CA LEU A 27 -9.43 6.38 1.47
C LEU A 27 -8.22 6.80 0.66
N ILE A 28 -7.56 5.82 0.02
CA ILE A 28 -6.35 6.05 -0.77
C ILE A 28 -6.66 6.00 -2.27
N ARG A 29 -6.37 7.11 -2.96
CA ARG A 29 -6.33 7.25 -4.42
C ARG A 29 -5.15 8.13 -4.79
N VAL A 30 -4.58 7.93 -5.97
CA VAL A 30 -3.36 8.65 -6.40
C VAL A 30 -3.71 10.06 -6.84
N HIS A 31 -4.75 10.20 -7.66
CA HIS A 31 -5.19 11.49 -8.15
C HIS A 31 -6.16 12.19 -7.19
N GLU A 32 -5.88 13.47 -6.89
CA GLU A 32 -6.72 14.35 -6.07
C GLU A 32 -7.17 13.70 -4.74
N PRO A 33 -6.27 13.22 -3.87
CA PRO A 33 -6.65 12.54 -2.64
C PRO A 33 -7.57 13.41 -1.77
N GLU A 34 -8.62 12.82 -1.21
CA GLU A 34 -9.62 13.49 -0.36
C GLU A 34 -9.09 13.75 1.06
N LEU A 35 -7.92 14.41 1.16
CA LEU A 35 -7.26 14.70 2.43
C LEU A 35 -8.15 15.57 3.32
N GLY A 36 -8.24 15.22 4.59
CA GLY A 36 -9.05 15.92 5.58
C GLY A 36 -10.55 15.55 5.56
N ARG A 37 -10.95 14.58 4.74
CA ARG A 37 -12.34 14.08 4.71
C ARG A 37 -12.79 13.51 6.05
N ASP A 38 -11.91 12.76 6.71
CA ASP A 38 -12.16 12.15 8.01
C ASP A 38 -10.85 11.90 8.78
N SER A 39 -10.96 11.28 9.96
CA SER A 39 -9.82 10.96 10.84
C SER A 39 -8.85 9.93 10.28
N ASP A 40 -9.21 9.25 9.19
CA ASP A 40 -8.46 8.15 8.61
C ASP A 40 -7.85 8.54 7.25
N THR A 41 -8.22 9.70 6.69
CA THR A 41 -7.79 10.19 5.38
C THR A 41 -7.12 11.56 5.54
N GLY A 42 -5.82 11.57 5.78
CA GLY A 42 -5.07 12.78 6.13
C GLY A 42 -3.58 12.68 5.85
N GLY A 43 -2.74 13.22 6.75
CA GLY A 43 -1.29 13.26 6.56
C GLY A 43 -0.65 11.88 6.32
N GLN A 44 -1.18 10.82 6.94
CA GLN A 44 -0.71 9.45 6.72
C GLN A 44 -0.96 8.96 5.29
N THR A 45 -2.13 9.26 4.71
CA THR A 45 -2.46 8.93 3.31
C THR A 45 -1.50 9.64 2.34
N ARG A 46 -1.25 10.92 2.57
CA ARG A 46 -0.31 11.70 1.75
C ARG A 46 1.10 11.16 1.86
N TYR A 47 1.56 10.90 3.08
CA TYR A 47 2.90 10.38 3.34
C TYR A 47 3.17 9.07 2.62
N VAL A 48 2.24 8.10 2.66
CA VAL A 48 2.47 6.79 2.01
C VAL A 48 2.45 6.88 0.49
N LEU A 49 1.68 7.80 -0.09
CA LEU A 49 1.68 8.05 -1.54
C LEU A 49 3.00 8.66 -2.00
N GLU A 50 3.45 9.73 -1.34
CA GLU A 50 4.72 10.39 -1.65
C GLU A 50 5.90 9.43 -1.40
N LEU A 51 5.87 8.66 -0.31
CA LEU A 51 6.89 7.64 -0.04
C LEU A 51 6.94 6.57 -1.14
N ALA A 52 5.79 6.08 -1.59
CA ALA A 52 5.73 5.07 -2.65
C ALA A 52 6.33 5.61 -3.96
N GLU A 53 6.00 6.86 -4.30
CA GLU A 53 6.53 7.53 -5.49
C GLU A 53 8.04 7.71 -5.41
N GLU A 54 8.56 8.25 -4.30
CA GLU A 54 10.00 8.49 -4.14
C GLU A 54 10.81 7.19 -4.08
N LEU A 55 10.29 6.13 -3.45
CA LEU A 55 10.92 4.81 -3.50
C LEU A 55 10.94 4.26 -4.93
N GLY A 56 9.89 4.51 -5.71
CA GLY A 56 9.81 4.08 -7.11
C GLY A 56 10.83 4.76 -8.04
N ARG A 57 11.41 5.90 -7.63
CA ARG A 57 12.46 6.61 -8.39
C ARG A 57 13.88 6.13 -8.08
N ARG A 58 14.07 5.27 -7.07
CA ARG A 58 15.38 4.72 -6.71
C ARG A 58 15.85 3.71 -7.76
N ASP A 59 17.14 3.72 -8.07
CA ASP A 59 17.75 2.81 -9.05
C ASP A 59 17.78 1.38 -8.51
N GLU A 60 18.05 1.23 -7.22
CA GLU A 60 18.09 -0.04 -6.50
C GLU A 60 16.70 -0.69 -6.30
N VAL A 61 15.62 0.05 -6.55
CA VAL A 61 14.23 -0.43 -6.42
C VAL A 61 13.73 -0.87 -7.79
N ARG A 62 13.19 -2.10 -7.83
CA ARG A 62 12.54 -2.69 -9.01
C ARG A 62 11.05 -2.35 -9.06
N GLU A 63 10.38 -2.42 -7.91
CA GLU A 63 8.92 -2.25 -7.83
C GLU A 63 8.52 -1.78 -6.42
N VAL A 64 7.52 -0.90 -6.36
CA VAL A 64 6.83 -0.48 -5.13
C VAL A 64 5.33 -0.73 -5.28
N GLU A 65 4.77 -1.49 -4.34
CA GLU A 65 3.32 -1.68 -4.22
C GLU A 65 2.83 -1.03 -2.93
N LEU A 66 1.95 -0.03 -3.05
CA LEU A 66 1.16 0.44 -1.91
C LEU A 66 -0.13 -0.37 -1.88
N ILE A 67 -0.24 -1.31 -0.94
CA ILE A 67 -1.43 -2.13 -0.75
C ILE A 67 -2.40 -1.45 0.21
N THR A 68 -3.64 -1.31 -0.24
CA THR A 68 -4.76 -0.83 0.55
C THR A 68 -5.99 -1.70 0.36
N ARG A 69 -7.11 -1.34 0.97
CA ARG A 69 -8.38 -2.05 0.85
C ARG A 69 -9.18 -1.55 -0.35
N GLN A 70 -9.80 -2.46 -1.09
CA GLN A 70 -10.79 -2.10 -2.10
C GLN A 70 -12.10 -1.66 -1.43
N VAL A 71 -12.63 -0.51 -1.84
CA VAL A 71 -13.89 0.03 -1.32
C VAL A 71 -14.87 0.22 -2.47
N ILE A 72 -16.01 -0.46 -2.38
CA ILE A 72 -17.13 -0.36 -3.33
C ILE A 72 -18.33 0.18 -2.55
N ASP A 73 -18.45 1.50 -2.50
CA ASP A 73 -19.48 2.21 -1.76
C ASP A 73 -19.97 3.41 -2.57
N ARG A 74 -21.29 3.59 -2.66
CA ARG A 74 -21.92 4.72 -3.38
C ARG A 74 -21.65 6.08 -2.73
N ARG A 75 -21.14 6.10 -1.49
CA ARG A 75 -20.85 7.32 -0.72
C ARG A 75 -19.46 7.90 -0.97
N VAL A 76 -18.61 7.17 -1.69
CA VAL A 76 -17.26 7.60 -2.07
C VAL A 76 -17.10 7.47 -3.58
N ASP A 77 -16.01 8.03 -4.11
CA ASP A 77 -15.71 7.97 -5.54
C ASP A 77 -15.54 6.51 -6.04
N ALA A 78 -15.94 6.26 -7.30
CA ALA A 78 -15.80 4.95 -7.92
C ALA A 78 -14.33 4.52 -8.11
N GLN A 79 -13.38 5.46 -8.10
CA GLN A 79 -11.94 5.16 -8.17
C GLN A 79 -11.46 4.24 -7.05
N TYR A 80 -12.06 4.32 -5.85
CA TYR A 80 -11.70 3.43 -4.73
C TYR A 80 -12.06 1.94 -4.98
N ALA A 81 -12.90 1.67 -5.99
CA ALA A 81 -13.23 0.32 -6.43
C ALA A 81 -12.21 -0.24 -7.44
N GLN A 82 -11.36 0.60 -8.05
CA GLN A 82 -10.37 0.13 -9.03
C GLN A 82 -9.27 -0.69 -8.33
N LEU A 83 -8.98 -1.88 -8.86
CA LEU A 83 -8.02 -2.79 -8.22
C LEU A 83 -6.60 -2.25 -8.23
N GLU A 84 -6.23 -1.46 -9.23
CA GLU A 84 -4.90 -0.90 -9.36
C GLU A 84 -4.96 0.53 -9.86
N GLU A 85 -4.00 1.36 -9.44
CA GLU A 85 -3.80 2.73 -9.92
C GLU A 85 -2.30 3.02 -9.96
N ARG A 86 -1.82 3.66 -11.03
CA ARG A 86 -0.38 3.93 -11.20
C ARG A 86 0.02 5.14 -10.34
N ILE A 87 1.06 4.99 -9.52
CA ILE A 87 1.67 6.10 -8.77
C ILE A 87 2.83 6.70 -9.56
N GLY A 88 3.68 5.85 -10.15
CA GLY A 88 4.86 6.26 -10.91
C GLY A 88 5.34 5.15 -11.85
N GLU A 89 6.58 5.24 -12.31
CA GLU A 89 7.14 4.25 -13.25
C GLU A 89 7.23 2.86 -12.63
N LYS A 90 7.81 2.78 -11.44
CA LYS A 90 7.98 1.54 -10.66
C LYS A 90 7.02 1.42 -9.48
N ALA A 91 6.09 2.36 -9.30
CA ALA A 91 5.21 2.43 -8.14
C ALA A 91 3.73 2.34 -8.52
N ARG A 92 2.97 1.52 -7.79
CA ARG A 92 1.53 1.34 -8.01
C ARG A 92 0.77 1.18 -6.69
N LEU A 93 -0.46 1.67 -6.67
CA LEU A 93 -1.46 1.43 -5.65
C LEU A 93 -2.22 0.15 -6.02
N VAL A 94 -2.29 -0.80 -5.10
CA VAL A 94 -3.01 -2.07 -5.27
C VAL A 94 -4.08 -2.16 -4.19
N ARG A 95 -5.31 -2.46 -4.59
CA ARG A 95 -6.46 -2.57 -3.69
C ARG A 95 -6.89 -4.02 -3.57
N ILE A 96 -6.73 -4.59 -2.38
CA ILE A 96 -7.13 -5.98 -2.08
C ILE A 96 -8.58 -5.97 -1.55
N PRO A 97 -9.49 -6.77 -2.13
CA PRO A 97 -10.83 -6.94 -1.59
C PRO A 97 -10.81 -7.78 -0.31
N PHE A 98 -11.23 -7.19 0.82
CA PHE A 98 -11.47 -7.95 2.05
C PHE A 98 -12.50 -7.24 2.93
N GLY A 99 -13.21 -8.04 3.73
CA GLY A 99 -14.32 -7.58 4.55
C GLY A 99 -15.52 -7.06 3.72
N PRO A 100 -16.40 -6.24 4.32
CA PRO A 100 -17.54 -5.64 3.64
C PRO A 100 -17.13 -4.80 2.42
N LYS A 101 -18.01 -4.62 1.44
CA LYS A 101 -17.72 -3.74 0.29
C LYS A 101 -17.65 -2.26 0.66
N ARG A 102 -18.44 -1.85 1.66
CA ARG A 102 -18.55 -0.45 2.10
C ARG A 102 -17.30 0.06 2.80
N TYR A 103 -17.14 1.39 2.83
CA TYR A 103 -16.08 2.03 3.60
C TYR A 103 -16.19 1.67 5.09
N LEU A 104 -15.06 1.40 5.76
CA LEU A 104 -14.98 1.17 7.20
C LEU A 104 -13.93 2.10 7.79
N ARG A 105 -14.21 2.62 8.98
CA ARG A 105 -13.21 3.29 9.81
C ARG A 105 -12.19 2.29 10.34
N LYS A 106 -11.00 2.77 10.67
CA LYS A 106 -9.88 1.94 11.13
C LYS A 106 -10.23 1.07 12.34
N GLU A 107 -11.04 1.55 13.28
CA GLU A 107 -11.40 0.83 14.50
C GLU A 107 -12.26 -0.41 14.20
N SER A 108 -12.94 -0.44 13.04
CA SER A 108 -13.80 -1.54 12.62
C SER A 108 -13.10 -2.57 11.71
N LEU A 109 -11.81 -2.39 11.42
CA LEU A 109 -11.08 -3.28 10.49
C LEU A 109 -10.59 -4.58 11.14
N TRP A 110 -10.39 -4.59 12.47
CA TRP A 110 -9.78 -5.70 13.19
C TRP A 110 -10.37 -7.09 12.84
N PRO A 111 -11.70 -7.28 12.78
CA PRO A 111 -12.30 -8.59 12.47
C PRO A 111 -12.01 -9.12 11.06
N TYR A 112 -11.47 -8.29 10.16
CA TYR A 112 -11.25 -8.64 8.75
C TYR A 112 -9.77 -8.77 8.39
N LEU A 113 -8.85 -8.65 9.35
CA LEU A 113 -7.41 -8.72 9.07
C LEU A 113 -6.96 -10.13 8.66
N GLU A 114 -7.57 -11.19 9.20
CA GLU A 114 -7.30 -12.56 8.76
C GLU A 114 -7.67 -12.75 7.28
N LEU A 115 -8.84 -12.25 6.88
CA LEU A 115 -9.25 -12.26 5.47
C LEU A 115 -8.28 -11.46 4.58
N PHE A 116 -7.79 -10.32 5.07
CA PHE A 116 -6.75 -9.57 4.35
C PHE A 116 -5.49 -10.41 4.15
N ILE A 117 -5.02 -11.11 5.19
CA ILE A 117 -3.81 -11.95 5.12
C ILE A 117 -3.98 -13.04 4.05
N ASP A 118 -5.12 -13.74 4.04
CA ASP A 118 -5.39 -14.78 3.03
C ASP A 118 -5.34 -14.22 1.61
N GLN A 119 -6.00 -13.08 1.38
CA GLN A 119 -6.03 -12.45 0.05
C GLN A 119 -4.66 -11.87 -0.35
N ALA A 120 -3.90 -11.32 0.60
CA ALA A 120 -2.55 -10.81 0.38
C ALA A 120 -1.58 -11.94 0.01
N LEU A 121 -1.68 -13.10 0.66
CA LEU A 121 -0.89 -14.28 0.29
C LEU A 121 -1.20 -14.75 -1.13
N VAL A 122 -2.47 -14.73 -1.54
CA VAL A 122 -2.85 -15.02 -2.93
C VAL A 122 -2.26 -13.99 -3.89
N HIS A 123 -2.26 -12.71 -3.54
CA HIS A 123 -1.64 -11.65 -4.33
C HIS A 123 -0.13 -11.86 -4.51
N PHE A 124 0.61 -12.16 -3.44
CA PHE A 124 2.07 -12.34 -3.50
C PHE A 124 2.52 -13.64 -4.18
N ARG A 125 1.63 -14.62 -4.33
CA ARG A 125 1.94 -15.89 -5.03
C ARG A 125 1.80 -15.80 -6.55
N LYS A 126 1.19 -14.73 -7.07
CA LYS A 126 1.13 -14.46 -8.50
C LYS A 126 2.45 -13.86 -9.00
#